data_AF-X0XRW9-F1
#
_entry.id   AF-X0XRW9-F1
#
_cell.length_a   1.000
_cell.length_b   1.000
_cell.length_c   1.000
_cell.angle_alpha   90.00
_cell.angle_beta   90.00
_cell.angle_gamma   90.00
#
_symmetry.space_group_name_H-M   'P 1'
#
loop_
_entity.id
_entity.type
_entity.pdbx_description
1 polymer ?
#
loop_
_entity_poly.entity_id
_entity_poly.type
_entity_poly.pdbx_seq_one_letter_code
_entity_poly.pdbx_strand_id
1 'polypeptide(L)'
;MHYSWDFAQQLHYPYEDQQVGPIYFKTPRRAQLFGICCEGIPRQVNYLIDEADFLDKGSNTVISLLDHFFEIHGLGEKYAYLTADNCVGQNKNNAILHYLLYRTFVGLHDKIRLSFMMVGHTKFAPDGYFGLIKFRYRRSKVYTYDQLV
;
A
#
# COMPACT_ATOMS: atom_id res chain seq x y z
N MET A 1 12.85 -8.98 10.79
CA MET A 1 12.62 -8.49 9.41
C MET A 1 12.13 -7.05 9.46
N HIS A 2 12.45 -6.23 8.46
CA HIS A 2 11.99 -4.84 8.38
C HIS A 2 11.02 -4.68 7.22
N TYR A 3 9.86 -4.08 7.50
CA TYR A 3 8.84 -3.76 6.52
C TYR A 3 8.47 -2.28 6.56
N SER A 4 8.10 -1.75 5.41
CA SER A 4 7.52 -0.43 5.28
C SER A 4 6.33 -0.46 4.34
N TRP A 5 5.36 0.43 4.53
CA TRP A 5 4.17 0.45 3.68
C TRP A 5 3.62 1.84 3.46
N ASP A 6 2.93 2.01 2.34
CA ASP A 6 2.20 3.24 2.03
C ASP A 6 1.11 3.02 0.97
N PHE A 7 0.22 3.99 0.84
CA PHE A 7 -0.65 4.14 -0.30
C PHE A 7 0.00 4.97 -1.40
N ALA A 8 0.03 4.44 -2.61
CA ALA A 8 0.38 5.24 -3.77
C ALA A 8 -0.75 6.22 -4.14
N GLN A 9 -0.43 7.10 -5.09
CA GLN A 9 -1.43 7.83 -5.84
C GLN A 9 -2.36 6.85 -6.57
N GLN A 10 -3.66 7.14 -6.59
CA GLN A 10 -4.66 6.33 -7.28
C GLN A 10 -4.32 6.20 -8.77
N LEU A 11 -4.48 5.00 -9.30
CA LEU A 11 -4.41 4.70 -10.73
C LEU A 11 -5.79 4.92 -11.36
N HIS A 12 -5.83 5.23 -12.65
CA HIS A 12 -7.08 5.50 -13.36
C HIS A 12 -7.22 4.56 -14.56
N TYR A 13 -8.46 4.22 -14.90
CA TYR A 13 -8.77 3.49 -16.13
C TYR A 13 -10.21 3.81 -16.57
N PRO A 14 -10.48 3.96 -17.87
CA PRO A 14 -9.52 3.83 -18.97
C PRO A 14 -8.46 4.95 -18.97
N TYR A 15 -7.22 4.59 -19.33
CA TYR A 15 -6.04 5.42 -19.45
C TYR A 15 -5.30 5.09 -20.75
N GLU A 16 -4.96 6.14 -21.50
CA GLU A 16 -4.12 6.09 -22.69
C GLU A 16 -3.32 7.38 -22.75
N ASP A 17 -2.05 7.30 -23.17
CA ASP A 17 -1.15 8.45 -23.22
C ASP A 17 -1.67 9.55 -24.16
N GLN A 18 -2.32 9.16 -25.26
CA GLN A 18 -3.09 10.07 -26.12
C GLN A 18 -4.57 10.00 -25.75
N GLN A 19 -5.07 11.07 -25.15
CA GLN A 19 -6.45 11.13 -24.68
C GLN A 19 -7.42 11.14 -25.88
N VAL A 20 -8.10 10.02 -26.11
CA VAL A 20 -9.07 9.85 -27.19
C VAL A 20 -10.34 10.67 -26.90
N GLY A 21 -10.83 11.41 -27.90
CA GLY A 21 -11.90 12.41 -27.74
C GLY A 21 -13.12 12.00 -26.89
N PRO A 22 -13.69 10.80 -27.05
CA PRO A 22 -14.86 10.36 -26.25
C PRO A 22 -14.55 10.12 -24.76
N ILE A 23 -13.30 9.80 -24.40
CA ILE A 23 -12.88 9.57 -23.01
C ILE A 23 -12.75 10.89 -22.26
N TYR A 24 -12.44 11.99 -22.96
CA TYR A 24 -12.29 13.32 -22.38
C TYR A 24 -13.52 13.78 -21.57
N PHE A 25 -14.72 13.39 -22.00
CA PHE A 25 -15.98 13.78 -21.34
C PHE A 25 -16.45 12.81 -20.25
N LYS A 26 -15.68 11.75 -19.96
CA LYS A 26 -16.03 10.73 -18.97
C LYS A 26 -15.07 10.77 -17.79
N THR A 27 -15.58 10.45 -16.60
CA THR A 27 -14.74 10.26 -15.41
C THR A 27 -14.13 8.85 -15.45
N PRO A 28 -12.79 8.71 -15.43
CA PRO A 28 -12.16 7.40 -15.31
C PRO A 28 -12.49 6.75 -13.97
N ARG A 29 -12.59 5.42 -13.97
CA ARG A 29 -12.61 4.64 -12.73
C ARG A 29 -11.25 4.72 -12.05
N ARG A 30 -11.26 4.52 -10.73
CA ARG A 30 -10.06 4.61 -9.89
C ARG A 30 -9.68 3.23 -9.35
N ALA A 31 -8.39 2.99 -9.21
CA ALA A 31 -7.89 1.89 -8.38
C ALA A 31 -6.94 2.44 -7.32
N GLN A 32 -7.07 1.96 -6.08
CA GLN A 32 -6.07 2.20 -5.06
C GLN A 32 -4.93 1.20 -5.21
N LEU A 33 -3.72 1.66 -4.89
CA LEU A 33 -2.54 0.83 -4.84
C LEU A 33 -1.92 1.01 -3.44
N PHE A 34 -1.81 -0.09 -2.71
CA PHE A 34 -1.14 -0.14 -1.42
C PHE A 34 0.07 -1.08 -1.52
N GLY A 35 1.24 -0.62 -1.10
CA GLY A 35 2.48 -1.37 -1.22
C GLY A 35 3.06 -1.68 0.15
N ILE A 36 3.51 -2.92 0.37
CA ILE A 36 4.32 -3.31 1.52
C ILE A 36 5.68 -3.77 1.01
N CYS A 37 6.72 -3.02 1.35
CA CYS A 37 8.10 -3.31 1.02
C CYS A 37 8.76 -4.13 2.13
N CYS A 38 9.49 -5.17 1.73
CA CYS A 38 10.37 -5.93 2.61
C CYS A 38 11.76 -5.31 2.62
N GLU A 39 12.11 -4.34 3.46
CA GLU A 39 13.37 -3.57 3.34
C GLU A 39 14.67 -4.41 3.25
N GLY A 40 14.70 -5.60 3.85
CA GLY A 40 15.83 -6.51 3.79
C GLY A 40 15.96 -7.32 2.48
N ILE A 41 14.95 -7.29 1.61
CA ILE A 41 14.87 -8.05 0.35
C ILE A 41 14.28 -7.12 -0.73
N PRO A 42 14.83 -7.03 -1.95
CA PRO A 42 14.29 -6.14 -2.98
C PRO A 42 12.94 -6.62 -3.55
N ARG A 43 11.89 -6.65 -2.72
CA ARG A 43 10.55 -7.16 -2.98
C ARG A 43 9.52 -6.24 -2.33
N GLN A 44 8.54 -5.83 -3.13
CA GLN A 44 7.32 -5.18 -2.67
C GLN A 44 6.10 -6.02 -3.07
N VAL A 45 5.21 -6.26 -2.11
CA VAL A 45 3.88 -6.81 -2.39
C VAL A 45 2.92 -5.65 -2.58
N ASN A 46 2.14 -5.70 -3.66
CA ASN A 46 1.20 -4.66 -4.03
C ASN A 46 -0.23 -5.19 -3.97
N TYR A 47 -1.09 -4.46 -3.29
CA TYR A 47 -2.53 -4.66 -3.29
C TYR A 47 -3.16 -3.62 -4.20
N LEU A 48 -3.78 -4.10 -5.28
CA LEU A 48 -4.56 -3.28 -6.18
C LEU A 48 -6.04 -3.44 -5.80
N ILE A 49 -6.78 -2.34 -5.66
CA ILE A 49 -8.18 -2.35 -5.19
C ILE A 49 -9.02 -1.52 -6.15
N ASP A 50 -10.02 -2.12 -6.80
CA ASP A 50 -10.95 -1.43 -7.72
C ASP A 50 -11.84 -0.42 -6.96
N GLU A 51 -12.38 0.55 -7.69
CA GLU A 51 -13.38 1.48 -7.19
C GLU A 51 -14.67 0.81 -6.68
N ALA A 52 -15.02 -0.38 -7.20
CA ALA A 52 -16.17 -1.11 -6.66
C ALA A 52 -15.92 -1.59 -5.22
N ASP A 53 -14.66 -1.89 -4.88
CA ASP A 53 -14.23 -2.38 -3.58
C ASP A 53 -13.50 -1.29 -2.77
N PHE A 54 -13.71 -0.03 -3.14
CA PHE A 54 -12.98 1.11 -2.58
C PHE A 54 -13.33 1.31 -1.12
N LEU A 55 -12.55 0.66 -0.26
CA LEU A 55 -12.57 0.96 1.15
C LEU A 55 -11.97 2.36 1.36
N ASP A 56 -12.51 3.08 2.33
CA ASP A 56 -11.87 4.31 2.80
C ASP A 56 -10.41 4.01 3.15
N LYS A 57 -9.50 4.95 2.83
CA LYS A 57 -8.09 4.83 3.20
C LYS A 57 -7.88 5.10 4.69
N GLY A 58 -8.62 4.41 5.55
CA GLY A 58 -8.55 4.52 6.99
C GLY A 58 -7.75 3.39 7.63
N SER A 59 -7.64 3.44 8.96
CA SER A 59 -6.87 2.49 9.76
C SER A 59 -7.33 1.03 9.56
N ASN A 60 -8.64 0.78 9.45
CA ASN A 60 -9.18 -0.57 9.29
C ASN A 60 -8.68 -1.24 8.01
N THR A 61 -8.69 -0.50 6.90
CA THR A 61 -8.17 -0.98 5.61
C THR A 61 -6.69 -1.31 5.72
N VAL A 62 -5.88 -0.43 6.33
CA VAL A 62 -4.46 -0.69 6.56
C VAL A 62 -4.26 -1.94 7.41
N ILE A 63 -5.02 -2.10 8.50
CA ILE A 63 -4.95 -3.28 9.37
C ILE A 63 -5.25 -4.55 8.57
N SER A 64 -6.34 -4.58 7.80
CA SER A 64 -6.72 -5.76 7.00
C SER A 64 -5.64 -6.13 5.97
N LEU A 65 -5.06 -5.15 5.28
CA LEU A 65 -4.00 -5.39 4.29
C LEU A 65 -2.69 -5.86 4.95
N LEU A 66 -2.35 -5.31 6.11
CA LEU A 66 -1.21 -5.76 6.90
C LEU A 66 -1.42 -7.19 7.40
N ASP A 67 -2.60 -7.51 7.91
CA ASP A 67 -2.90 -8.84 8.46
C ASP A 67 -2.79 -9.92 7.40
N HIS A 68 -3.46 -9.71 6.27
CA HIS A 68 -3.33 -10.58 5.11
C HIS A 68 -1.86 -10.70 4.65
N PHE A 69 -1.09 -9.61 4.66
CA PHE A 69 0.32 -9.67 4.30
C PHE A 69 1.14 -10.55 5.25
N PHE A 70 1.00 -10.37 6.57
CA PHE A 70 1.77 -11.17 7.52
C PHE A 70 1.37 -12.64 7.49
N GLU A 71 0.10 -12.94 7.23
CA GLU A 71 -0.39 -14.31 7.10
C GLU A 71 0.12 -15.01 5.83
N ILE A 72 0.03 -14.34 4.67
CA ILE A 72 0.29 -14.98 3.37
C ILE A 72 1.71 -14.75 2.85
N HIS A 73 2.27 -13.56 3.10
CA HIS A 73 3.53 -13.11 2.52
C HIS A 73 4.66 -12.92 3.54
N GLY A 74 4.33 -13.00 4.83
CA GLY A 74 5.29 -13.00 5.93
C GLY A 74 6.32 -14.12 5.78
N LEU A 75 7.50 -13.92 6.35
CA LEU A 75 8.63 -14.85 6.23
C LEU A 75 8.79 -15.70 7.50
N GLY A 76 7.76 -15.77 8.33
CA GLY A 76 7.79 -16.42 9.64
C GLY A 76 8.59 -15.65 10.69
N GLU A 77 8.79 -14.34 10.50
CA GLU A 77 9.56 -13.52 11.43
C GLU A 77 8.89 -13.41 12.80
N LYS A 78 9.69 -13.59 13.86
CA LYS A 78 9.27 -13.31 15.24
C LYS A 78 9.50 -11.87 15.68
N TYR A 79 10.45 -11.20 15.04
CA TYR A 79 10.83 -9.81 15.32
C TYR A 79 10.59 -8.95 14.08
N ALA A 80 9.62 -8.04 14.16
CA ALA A 80 9.29 -7.13 13.07
C ALA A 80 9.67 -5.69 13.40
N TYR A 81 10.40 -5.05 12.49
CA TYR A 81 10.60 -3.61 12.45
C TYR A 81 9.64 -3.07 11.40
N LEU A 82 8.82 -2.10 11.78
CA LEU A 82 7.75 -1.57 10.96
C LEU A 82 7.98 -0.06 10.79
N THR A 83 7.97 0.42 9.55
CA THR A 83 8.07 1.85 9.23
C THR A 83 6.87 2.30 8.43
N ALA A 84 6.22 3.37 8.86
CA ALA A 84 5.10 3.97 8.14
C ALA A 84 5.19 5.50 8.12
N ASP A 85 4.38 6.12 7.28
CA ASP A 85 4.19 7.57 7.32
C ASP A 85 3.50 8.02 8.63
N ASN A 86 3.55 9.31 8.91
CA ASN A 86 2.99 9.88 10.15
C ASN A 86 1.49 10.26 10.02
N CYS A 87 0.76 9.66 9.07
CA CYS A 87 -0.65 9.98 8.83
C CYS A 87 -1.54 9.45 9.94
N VAL A 88 -2.20 10.35 10.68
CA VAL A 88 -3.04 9.99 11.84
C VAL A 88 -4.25 9.13 11.42
N GLY A 89 -4.90 9.48 10.31
CA GLY A 89 -6.08 8.76 9.82
C GLY A 89 -5.81 7.33 9.35
N GLN A 90 -4.55 6.99 9.07
CA GLN A 90 -4.15 5.70 8.50
C GLN A 90 -3.28 4.91 9.48
N ASN A 91 -2.11 5.44 9.81
CA ASN A 91 -1.03 4.68 10.42
C ASN A 91 -0.81 5.06 11.89
N LYS A 92 -0.85 6.35 12.22
CA LYS A 92 -0.59 6.83 13.58
C LYS A 92 -1.87 7.04 14.37
N ASN A 93 -2.51 5.94 14.74
CA ASN A 93 -3.71 5.91 15.56
C ASN A 93 -3.74 4.69 16.48
N ASN A 94 -4.67 4.69 17.43
CA ASN A 94 -4.81 3.61 18.41
C ASN A 94 -5.23 2.29 17.78
N ALA A 95 -5.95 2.29 16.64
CA ALA A 95 -6.38 1.06 15.99
C ALA A 95 -5.17 0.23 15.51
N ILE A 96 -4.22 0.87 14.82
CA ILE A 96 -2.97 0.21 14.38
C ILE A 96 -2.16 -0.28 15.59
N LEU A 97 -2.04 0.55 16.64
CA LEU A 97 -1.32 0.15 17.85
C LEU A 97 -1.96 -1.06 18.53
N HIS A 98 -3.28 -1.07 18.70
CA HIS A 98 -4.02 -2.20 19.29
C HIS A 98 -3.89 -3.46 18.44
N TYR A 99 -3.94 -3.34 17.12
CA TYR A 99 -3.75 -4.46 16.21
C TYR A 99 -2.34 -5.07 16.32
N LEU A 100 -1.29 -4.25 16.33
CA LEU A 100 0.08 -4.75 16.48
C LEU A 100 0.30 -5.38 17.86
N LEU A 101 -0.29 -4.80 18.91
CA LEU A 101 -0.27 -5.35 20.25
C LEU A 101 -1.00 -6.70 20.32
N TYR A 102 -2.18 -6.82 19.69
CA TYR A 102 -2.91 -8.06 19.55
C TYR A 102 -2.03 -9.15 18.92
N ARG A 103 -1.35 -8.85 17.80
CA ARG A 103 -0.43 -9.81 17.16
C ARG A 103 0.66 -10.33 18.09
N THR A 104 1.17 -9.46 18.97
CA THR A 104 2.14 -9.91 19.98
C THR A 104 1.52 -10.75 21.09
N PHE A 105 0.31 -10.41 21.54
CA PHE A 105 -0.39 -11.16 22.58
C PHE A 105 -0.77 -12.58 22.14
N VAL A 106 -1.17 -12.77 20.88
CA VAL A 106 -1.50 -14.10 20.33
C VAL A 106 -0.28 -14.91 19.87
N GLY A 107 0.94 -14.40 20.05
CA GLY A 107 2.18 -15.10 19.70
C GLY A 107 2.49 -15.19 18.20
N LEU A 108 1.78 -14.43 17.37
CA LEU A 108 2.11 -14.30 15.94
C LEU A 108 3.48 -13.63 15.77
N HIS A 109 3.80 -12.68 16.64
CA HIS A 109 5.10 -12.03 16.74
C HIS A 109 5.54 -11.96 18.20
N ASP A 110 6.84 -12.03 18.47
CA ASP A 110 7.38 -11.90 19.83
C ASP A 110 7.65 -10.43 20.16
N LYS A 111 8.04 -9.65 19.15
CA LYS A 111 8.31 -8.22 19.31
C LYS A 111 8.08 -7.46 18.01
N ILE A 112 7.37 -6.35 18.12
CA ILE A 112 7.14 -5.43 17.02
C ILE A 112 7.66 -4.04 17.42
N ARG A 113 8.49 -3.43 16.57
CA ARG A 113 8.93 -2.04 16.72
C ARG A 113 8.32 -1.22 15.60
N LEU A 114 7.38 -0.34 15.94
CA LEU A 114 6.79 0.63 15.01
C LEU A 114 7.57 1.95 15.06
N SER A 115 8.00 2.43 13.91
CA SER A 115 8.66 3.72 13.69
C SER A 115 7.85 4.53 12.69
N PHE A 116 7.76 5.84 12.90
CA PHE A 116 7.09 6.75 11.98
C PHE A 116 8.11 7.68 11.33
N MET A 117 7.86 8.05 10.08
CA MET A 117 8.68 9.06 9.41
C MET A 117 8.59 10.41 10.11
N MET A 118 9.72 11.13 10.16
CA MET A 118 9.74 12.51 10.61
C MET A 118 8.98 13.41 9.64
N VAL A 119 8.25 14.38 10.19
CA VAL A 119 7.51 15.37 9.39
C VAL A 119 8.47 16.09 8.45
N GLY A 120 8.13 16.17 7.16
CA GLY A 120 8.95 16.80 6.11
C GLY A 120 9.80 15.83 5.29
N HIS A 121 10.07 14.63 5.80
CA HIS A 121 10.58 13.55 4.96
C HIS A 121 9.41 12.92 4.20
N THR A 122 9.54 12.85 2.88
CA THR A 122 8.45 12.45 1.97
C THR A 122 8.79 11.27 1.09
N LYS A 123 9.95 10.64 1.28
CA LYS A 123 10.39 9.50 0.47
C LYS A 123 10.94 8.37 1.31
N PHE A 124 10.41 7.18 1.09
CA PHE A 124 10.93 5.92 1.62
C PHE A 124 10.71 4.79 0.59
N ALA A 125 11.06 3.54 0.93
CA ALA A 125 11.17 2.48 -0.07
C ALA A 125 9.92 2.27 -0.95
N PRO A 126 8.68 2.28 -0.41
CA PRO A 126 7.48 2.10 -1.23
C PRO A 126 7.35 3.12 -2.36
N ASP A 127 7.75 4.38 -2.14
CA ASP A 127 7.74 5.43 -3.17
C ASP A 127 8.61 5.09 -4.37
N GLY A 128 9.74 4.42 -4.14
CA GLY A 128 10.64 3.97 -5.21
C GLY A 128 9.96 2.95 -6.12
N TYR A 129 9.32 1.94 -5.54
CA TYR A 129 8.57 0.93 -6.29
C TYR A 129 7.33 1.52 -6.98
N PHE A 130 6.60 2.41 -6.31
CA PHE A 130 5.48 3.12 -6.95
C PHE A 130 5.95 3.97 -8.13
N GLY A 131 7.14 4.56 -8.05
CA GLY A 131 7.79 5.25 -9.16
C GLY A 131 7.98 4.34 -10.37
N LEU A 132 8.42 3.10 -10.16
CA LEU A 132 8.58 2.09 -11.22
C LEU A 132 7.23 1.68 -11.84
N ILE A 133 6.21 1.45 -10.99
CA ILE A 133 4.85 1.12 -11.46
C ILE A 133 4.30 2.28 -12.30
N LYS A 134 4.41 3.52 -11.79
CA LYS A 134 3.92 4.72 -12.47
C LYS A 134 4.66 4.97 -13.79
N PHE A 135 5.95 4.67 -13.86
CA PHE A 135 6.73 4.77 -15.09
C PHE A 135 6.20 3.84 -16.18
N ARG A 136 5.84 2.60 -15.83
CA ARG A 136 5.24 1.64 -16.77
C ARG A 136 3.80 2.03 -17.13
N TYR A 137 2.99 2.38 -16.13
CA TYR A 137 1.60 2.79 -16.31
C TYR A 137 1.47 3.94 -17.31
N ARG A 138 2.30 4.98 -17.21
CA ARG A 138 2.29 6.15 -18.13
C ARG A 138 2.55 5.81 -19.60
N ARG A 139 3.12 4.63 -19.89
CA ARG A 139 3.43 4.17 -21.26
C ARG A 139 2.52 3.05 -21.72
N SER A 140 1.48 2.75 -20.95
CA SER A 140 0.54 1.65 -21.21
C SER A 140 -0.81 2.18 -21.66
N LYS A 141 -1.58 1.30 -22.31
CA LYS A 141 -2.99 1.52 -22.64
C LYS A 141 -3.80 0.57 -21.76
N VAL A 142 -4.55 1.13 -20.80
CA VAL A 142 -5.29 0.38 -19.79
C VAL A 142 -6.75 0.78 -19.91
N TYR A 143 -7.62 -0.11 -20.33
CA TYR A 143 -9.05 0.14 -20.48
C TYR A 143 -9.89 -0.58 -19.42
N THR A 144 -9.33 -1.59 -18.77
CA THR A 144 -10.01 -2.44 -17.78
C THR A 144 -9.16 -2.64 -16.54
N TYR A 145 -9.77 -3.08 -15.45
CA TYR A 145 -9.07 -3.35 -14.19
C TYR A 145 -8.03 -4.48 -14.34
N ASP A 146 -8.37 -5.55 -15.06
CA ASP A 146 -7.46 -6.68 -15.29
C ASP A 146 -6.17 -6.28 -16.02
N GLN A 147 -6.19 -5.17 -16.77
CA GLN A 147 -5.01 -4.62 -17.45
C GLN A 147 -4.08 -3.81 -16.54
N LEU A 148 -4.49 -3.55 -15.29
CA LEU A 148 -3.64 -2.92 -14.27
C LEU A 148 -2.79 -3.93 -13.48
N VAL A 149 -3.16 -5.22 -13.50
CA VAL A 149 -2.47 -6.33 -12.80
C VAL A 149 -1.26 -6.78 -13.60
#